data_AF-A0A9E4WPI7-F1
#
_entry.id   AF-A0A9E4WPI7-F1
#
_cell.length_a   1.000
_cell.length_b   1.000
_cell.length_c   1.000
_cell.angle_alpha   90.00
_cell.angle_beta   90.00
_cell.angle_gamma   90.00
#
_symmetry.space_group_name_H-M   'P 1'
#
loop_
_entity.id
_entity.type
_entity.pdbx_description
1 polymer ?
#
loop_
_entity_poly.entity_id
_entity_poly.type
_entity_poly.pdbx_seq_one_letter_code
_entity_poly.pdbx_strand_id
1 'polypeptide(L)'
;MTIGPQPLAPEQTADLVPFAHPSEEEFAGILDFYGVTWEYEPRTFPLEEKDGRLALAFTPDFYLPDLDLYVELTTLRQKLVTEKHRKVRLLQERYPDVQIKLLNRSDYLSLLAKYGFGPFSEVEVAGIHEVLFSATELERRVKELGAEISRDYRDREPLLIGVLRGAACFMSDLMRHISLPLTTDYIAISSYDGEQGGAVQITQDLVEPLAGRDVIVVEDIVDTGMTLNALLETLRSRNPASLKVCSLLDKPARRLPKVPIDYCGFVVPDEFVVGYGLDFRQKFRNLPFIATLKSDWLKARKTIKRPE
;
A
#
# COMPACT_ATOMS: atom_id res chain seq x y z
N MET A 1 -13.79 -10.93 33.79
CA MET A 1 -13.62 -11.81 32.62
C MET A 1 -13.44 -10.91 31.41
N THR A 2 -12.18 -10.71 31.02
CA THR A 2 -11.78 -9.84 29.93
C THR A 2 -12.00 -10.59 28.63
N ILE A 3 -12.95 -10.13 27.80
CA ILE A 3 -13.19 -10.69 26.48
C ILE A 3 -12.07 -10.14 25.59
N GLY A 4 -11.12 -11.01 25.23
CA GLY A 4 -10.05 -10.68 24.30
C GLY A 4 -10.59 -10.41 22.90
N PRO A 5 -9.77 -9.83 21.99
CA PRO A 5 -10.19 -9.58 20.62
C PRO A 5 -10.59 -10.89 19.96
N GLN A 6 -11.79 -10.89 19.40
CA GLN A 6 -12.37 -11.99 18.64
C GLN A 6 -11.51 -12.27 17.39
N PRO A 7 -11.40 -13.53 16.91
CA PRO A 7 -10.53 -13.85 15.78
C PRO A 7 -10.98 -13.09 14.52
N LEU A 8 -10.01 -12.59 13.75
CA LEU A 8 -10.21 -12.09 12.38
C LEU A 8 -11.00 -13.13 11.59
N ALA A 9 -12.11 -12.70 10.97
CA ALA A 9 -12.91 -13.55 10.09
C ALA A 9 -12.02 -14.08 8.94
N PRO A 10 -12.28 -15.29 8.42
CA PRO A 10 -11.54 -15.79 7.26
C PRO A 10 -11.67 -14.82 6.09
N GLU A 11 -10.54 -14.44 5.48
CA GLU A 11 -10.48 -13.58 4.30
C GLU A 11 -11.42 -14.13 3.21
N GLN A 12 -12.51 -13.42 2.93
CA GLN A 12 -13.41 -13.74 1.83
C GLN A 12 -12.73 -13.32 0.52
N THR A 13 -12.70 -14.22 -0.45
CA THR A 13 -12.27 -13.91 -1.83
C THR A 13 -13.45 -14.13 -2.77
N ALA A 14 -13.49 -13.38 -3.88
CA ALA A 14 -14.62 -13.37 -4.80
C ALA A 14 -14.90 -14.77 -5.36
N ASP A 15 -13.85 -15.54 -5.64
CA ASP A 15 -13.95 -16.91 -6.18
C ASP A 15 -14.67 -17.91 -5.24
N LEU A 16 -14.78 -17.58 -3.94
CA LEU A 16 -15.38 -18.45 -2.92
C LEU A 16 -16.82 -18.04 -2.55
N VAL A 17 -17.31 -16.91 -3.07
CA VAL A 17 -18.63 -16.36 -2.71
C VAL A 17 -19.62 -16.53 -3.86
N PRO A 18 -20.79 -17.17 -3.63
CA PRO A 18 -21.83 -17.29 -4.65
C PRO A 18 -22.64 -15.99 -4.73
N PHE A 19 -22.20 -15.05 -5.58
CA PHE A 19 -22.88 -13.77 -5.78
C PHE A 19 -24.25 -13.92 -6.46
N ALA A 20 -25.20 -13.07 -6.07
CA ALA A 20 -26.53 -13.01 -6.66
C ALA A 20 -26.52 -12.34 -8.05
N HIS A 21 -25.56 -11.43 -8.32
CA HIS A 21 -25.46 -10.72 -9.59
C HIS A 21 -24.01 -10.58 -10.11
N PRO A 22 -23.75 -10.65 -11.43
CA PRO A 22 -22.39 -10.52 -11.99
C PRO A 22 -21.67 -9.20 -11.67
N SER A 23 -22.41 -8.12 -11.38
CA SER A 23 -21.80 -6.85 -10.98
C SER A 23 -21.25 -6.88 -9.54
N GLU A 24 -21.80 -7.74 -8.68
CA GLU A 24 -21.29 -7.97 -7.32
C GLU A 24 -19.98 -8.75 -7.41
N GLU A 25 -19.93 -9.79 -8.24
CA GLU A 25 -18.71 -10.53 -8.56
C GLU A 25 -17.62 -9.63 -9.17
N GLU A 26 -17.98 -8.80 -10.17
CA GLU A 26 -17.04 -7.82 -10.76
C GLU A 26 -16.53 -6.83 -9.71
N PHE A 27 -17.40 -6.34 -8.82
CA PHE A 27 -17.00 -5.41 -7.77
C PHE A 27 -16.10 -6.07 -6.72
N ALA A 28 -16.45 -7.27 -6.26
CA ALA A 28 -15.64 -8.07 -5.35
C ALA A 28 -14.26 -8.38 -5.94
N GLY A 29 -14.19 -8.80 -7.21
CA GLY A 29 -12.92 -9.03 -7.89
C GLY A 29 -12.05 -7.78 -8.02
N ILE A 30 -12.67 -6.61 -8.12
CA ILE A 30 -11.93 -5.33 -8.10
C ILE A 30 -11.43 -5.01 -6.68
N LEU A 31 -12.23 -5.26 -5.65
CA LEU A 31 -11.79 -5.09 -4.25
C LEU A 31 -10.63 -6.04 -3.93
N ASP A 32 -10.74 -7.31 -4.31
CA ASP A 32 -9.67 -8.30 -4.22
C ASP A 32 -8.41 -7.84 -4.96
N PHE A 33 -8.57 -7.38 -6.21
CA PHE A 33 -7.45 -6.87 -7.00
C PHE A 33 -6.73 -5.71 -6.31
N TYR A 34 -7.46 -4.86 -5.59
CA TYR A 34 -6.89 -3.73 -4.85
C TYR A 34 -6.48 -4.06 -3.41
N GLY A 35 -6.68 -5.31 -2.97
CA GLY A 35 -6.42 -5.76 -1.60
C GLY A 35 -7.31 -5.07 -0.56
N VAL A 36 -8.51 -4.63 -0.95
CA VAL A 36 -9.47 -4.00 -0.04
C VAL A 36 -10.26 -5.10 0.66
N THR A 37 -10.24 -5.16 2.00
CA THR A 37 -11.05 -6.13 2.75
C THR A 37 -12.54 -5.83 2.60
N TRP A 38 -13.36 -6.87 2.38
CA TRP A 38 -14.80 -6.75 2.23
C TRP A 38 -15.57 -7.93 2.81
N GLU A 39 -16.83 -7.66 3.16
CA GLU A 39 -17.82 -8.64 3.57
C GLU A 39 -19.04 -8.56 2.64
N TYR A 40 -19.53 -9.69 2.14
CA TYR A 40 -20.74 -9.76 1.28
C TYR A 40 -21.99 -10.02 2.11
N GLU A 41 -23.04 -9.24 1.85
CA GLU A 41 -24.31 -9.25 2.61
C GLU A 41 -24.11 -9.30 4.15
N PRO A 42 -23.29 -8.38 4.71
CA PRO A 42 -22.73 -8.48 6.07
C PRO A 42 -23.79 -8.54 7.17
N ARG A 43 -24.89 -7.80 7.01
CA ARG A 43 -26.04 -7.84 7.91
C ARG A 43 -27.29 -7.19 7.30
N THR A 44 -28.45 -7.63 7.79
CA THR A 44 -29.75 -7.05 7.47
C THR A 44 -30.18 -5.99 8.49
N PHE A 45 -30.60 -4.83 8.00
CA PHE A 45 -31.15 -3.73 8.80
C PHE A 45 -32.68 -3.72 8.74
N PRO A 46 -33.37 -3.84 9.89
CA PRO A 46 -34.80 -3.55 10.00
C PRO A 46 -35.09 -2.07 9.73
N LEU A 47 -35.93 -1.77 8.74
CA LEU A 47 -36.28 -0.38 8.38
C LEU A 47 -37.68 -0.01 8.87
N GLU A 48 -38.68 -0.85 8.61
CA GLU A 48 -40.07 -0.65 9.05
C GLU A 48 -40.59 -1.90 9.78
N GLU A 49 -41.33 -1.67 10.86
CA GLU A 49 -42.08 -2.71 11.57
C GLU A 49 -43.57 -2.33 11.58
N LYS A 50 -44.45 -3.29 11.32
CA LYS A 50 -45.90 -3.14 11.42
C LYS A 50 -46.46 -4.23 12.32
N ASP A 51 -47.24 -3.84 13.32
CA ASP A 51 -47.90 -4.75 14.26
C ASP A 51 -46.93 -5.75 14.92
N GLY A 52 -45.72 -5.29 15.25
CA GLY A 52 -44.66 -6.11 15.85
C GLY A 52 -44.00 -7.10 14.90
N ARG A 53 -44.23 -6.98 13.58
CA ARG A 53 -43.56 -7.79 12.53
C ARG A 53 -42.71 -6.90 11.63
N LEU A 54 -41.57 -7.44 11.22
CA LEU A 54 -40.68 -6.82 10.25
C LEU A 54 -41.40 -6.66 8.90
N ALA A 55 -41.67 -5.43 8.49
CA ALA A 55 -42.40 -5.11 7.26
C ALA A 55 -41.44 -4.75 6.12
N LEU A 56 -40.31 -4.13 6.44
CA LEU A 56 -39.28 -3.76 5.47
C LEU A 56 -37.90 -3.90 6.09
N ALA A 57 -37.00 -4.51 5.35
CA ALA A 57 -35.59 -4.63 5.72
C ALA A 57 -34.69 -4.32 4.53
N PHE A 58 -33.42 -4.10 4.82
CA PHE A 58 -32.41 -3.79 3.84
C PHE A 58 -31.09 -4.43 4.21
N THR A 59 -30.53 -5.24 3.31
CA THR A 59 -29.22 -5.84 3.42
C THR A 59 -28.35 -5.15 2.37
N PRO A 60 -27.32 -4.38 2.78
CA PRO A 60 -26.36 -3.83 1.83
C PRO A 60 -25.58 -4.94 1.13
N ASP A 61 -25.26 -4.75 -0.14
CA ASP A 61 -24.50 -5.73 -0.92
C ASP A 61 -23.11 -6.01 -0.30
N PHE A 62 -22.39 -4.98 0.18
CA PHE A 62 -21.06 -5.12 0.77
C PHE A 62 -20.85 -4.25 2.03
N TYR A 63 -19.89 -4.64 2.87
CA TYR A 63 -19.26 -3.79 3.88
C TYR A 63 -17.74 -3.81 3.71
N LEU A 64 -17.12 -2.63 3.82
CA LEU A 64 -15.67 -2.43 3.75
C LEU A 64 -15.17 -2.06 5.16
N PRO A 65 -14.65 -3.02 5.95
CA PRO A 65 -14.33 -2.80 7.36
C PRO A 65 -13.30 -1.68 7.58
N ASP A 66 -12.27 -1.62 6.74
CA ASP A 66 -11.19 -0.62 6.85
C ASP A 66 -11.68 0.82 6.68
N LEU A 67 -12.82 1.00 5.99
CA LEU A 67 -13.43 2.30 5.71
C LEU A 67 -14.69 2.56 6.56
N ASP A 68 -15.12 1.58 7.36
CA ASP A 68 -16.42 1.55 8.03
C ASP A 68 -17.58 1.97 7.10
N LEU A 69 -17.63 1.36 5.91
CA LEU A 69 -18.52 1.78 4.83
C LEU A 69 -19.34 0.61 4.29
N TYR A 70 -20.67 0.76 4.33
CA TYR A 70 -21.59 -0.12 3.60
C TYR A 70 -21.75 0.36 2.16
N VAL A 71 -21.82 -0.59 1.24
CA VAL A 71 -21.95 -0.32 -0.20
C VAL A 71 -23.16 -1.08 -0.74
N GLU A 72 -23.97 -0.36 -1.50
CA GLU A 72 -25.09 -0.90 -2.25
C GLU A 72 -24.86 -0.62 -3.74
N LEU A 73 -24.74 -1.67 -4.55
CA LEU A 73 -24.57 -1.57 -5.99
C LEU A 73 -25.90 -1.24 -6.67
N THR A 74 -25.88 -0.33 -7.63
CA THR A 74 -27.07 0.10 -8.37
C THR A 74 -26.90 -0.14 -9.86
N THR A 75 -27.98 -0.55 -10.51
CA THR A 75 -28.05 -0.68 -11.97
C THR A 75 -28.71 0.55 -12.57
N LEU A 76 -28.51 0.80 -13.87
CA LEU A 76 -29.07 1.95 -14.59
C LEU A 76 -30.60 1.93 -14.76
N ARG A 77 -31.31 0.90 -14.25
CA ARG A 77 -32.77 0.79 -14.38
C ARG A 77 -33.47 1.69 -13.36
N GLN A 78 -34.02 2.82 -13.82
CA GLN A 78 -34.63 3.88 -12.99
C GLN A 78 -35.63 3.40 -11.91
N LYS A 79 -36.46 2.39 -12.19
CA LYS A 79 -37.42 1.84 -11.20
C LYS A 79 -36.72 1.23 -9.98
N LEU A 80 -35.63 0.48 -10.19
CA LEU A 80 -34.85 -0.16 -9.13
C LEU A 80 -34.05 0.86 -8.31
N VAL A 81 -33.55 1.92 -8.96
CA VAL A 81 -32.84 3.02 -8.31
C VAL A 81 -33.74 3.77 -7.31
N THR A 82 -34.99 4.04 -7.69
CA THR A 82 -35.93 4.78 -6.83
C THR A 82 -36.24 4.01 -5.54
N GLU A 83 -36.41 2.70 -5.63
CA GLU A 83 -36.63 1.84 -4.46
C GLU A 83 -35.38 1.76 -3.57
N LYS A 84 -34.19 1.57 -4.16
CA LYS A 84 -32.92 1.55 -3.41
C LYS A 84 -32.68 2.88 -2.67
N HIS A 85 -32.92 4.02 -3.32
CA HIS A 85 -32.83 5.35 -2.70
C HIS A 85 -33.83 5.55 -1.54
N ARG A 86 -35.02 4.92 -1.62
CA ARG A 86 -35.97 4.94 -0.50
C ARG A 86 -35.43 4.15 0.68
N LYS A 87 -34.95 2.92 0.46
CA LYS A 87 -34.43 2.05 1.53
C LYS A 87 -33.21 2.67 2.22
N VAL A 88 -32.29 3.24 1.44
CA VAL A 88 -31.10 3.93 2.00
C VAL A 88 -31.47 5.14 2.84
N ARG A 89 -32.45 5.96 2.41
CA ARG A 89 -32.93 7.08 3.24
C ARG A 89 -33.54 6.62 4.56
N LEU A 90 -34.40 5.61 4.51
CA LEU A 90 -34.99 5.01 5.73
C LEU A 90 -33.91 4.42 6.65
N LEU A 91 -32.86 3.82 6.07
CA LEU A 91 -31.73 3.32 6.83
C LEU A 91 -31.00 4.47 7.54
N GLN A 92 -30.69 5.56 6.83
CA GLN A 92 -29.99 6.71 7.41
C GLN A 92 -30.83 7.44 8.47
N GLU A 93 -32.15 7.50 8.31
CA GLU A 93 -33.06 8.06 9.30
C GLU A 93 -33.08 7.24 10.60
N ARG A 94 -32.99 5.90 10.50
CA ARG A 94 -33.09 4.99 11.65
C ARG A 94 -31.74 4.63 12.27
N TYR A 95 -30.67 4.62 11.46
CA TYR A 95 -29.31 4.27 11.84
C TYR A 95 -28.35 5.38 11.36
N PRO A 96 -28.33 6.56 12.01
CA PRO A 96 -27.58 7.71 11.55
C PRO A 96 -26.05 7.49 11.57
N ASP A 97 -25.56 6.59 12.41
CA ASP A 97 -24.13 6.25 12.50
C ASP A 97 -23.66 5.30 11.39
N VAL A 98 -24.58 4.73 10.60
CA VAL A 98 -24.23 3.80 9.52
C VAL A 98 -23.87 4.59 8.26
N GLN A 99 -22.62 4.49 7.85
CA GLN A 99 -22.17 5.06 6.58
C GLN A 99 -22.53 4.11 5.44
N ILE A 100 -23.37 4.58 4.51
CA ILE A 100 -23.75 3.82 3.34
C ILE A 100 -23.64 4.65 2.06
N LYS A 101 -23.17 4.03 0.97
CA LYS A 101 -23.15 4.62 -0.36
C LYS A 101 -23.81 3.72 -1.39
N LEU A 102 -24.63 4.34 -2.23
CA LEU A 102 -25.13 3.75 -3.47
C LEU A 102 -24.10 3.99 -4.56
N LEU A 103 -23.65 2.92 -5.23
CA LEU A 103 -22.65 3.01 -6.29
C LEU A 103 -23.21 2.45 -7.59
N ASN A 104 -23.12 3.21 -8.67
CA ASN A 104 -23.21 2.64 -10.01
C ASN A 104 -21.81 2.24 -10.51
N ARG A 105 -21.74 1.67 -11.72
CA ARG A 105 -20.47 1.21 -12.32
C ARG A 105 -19.40 2.31 -12.45
N SER A 106 -19.78 3.51 -12.86
CA SER A 106 -18.87 4.66 -12.94
C SER A 106 -18.50 5.23 -11.57
N ASP A 107 -19.40 5.11 -10.59
CA ASP A 107 -19.22 5.67 -9.25
C ASP A 107 -18.23 4.85 -8.44
N TYR A 108 -18.24 3.51 -8.52
CA TYR A 108 -17.26 2.75 -7.78
C TYR A 108 -15.85 2.87 -8.38
N LEU A 109 -15.69 2.99 -9.70
CA LEU A 109 -14.39 3.32 -10.31
C LEU A 109 -13.88 4.67 -9.81
N SER A 110 -14.77 5.66 -9.66
CA SER A 110 -14.45 6.98 -9.12
C SER A 110 -14.21 6.96 -7.59
N LEU A 111 -14.93 6.09 -6.88
CA LEU A 111 -14.81 5.89 -5.44
C LEU A 111 -13.46 5.26 -5.13
N LEU A 112 -13.14 4.16 -5.80
CA LEU A 112 -11.83 3.54 -5.74
C LEU A 112 -10.80 4.64 -6.04
N ALA A 113 -10.92 5.39 -7.15
CA ALA A 113 -9.91 6.39 -7.53
C ALA A 113 -9.72 7.47 -6.45
N LYS A 114 -10.81 7.86 -5.78
CA LYS A 114 -10.80 8.80 -4.65
C LYS A 114 -10.06 8.23 -3.42
N TYR A 115 -10.09 6.92 -3.21
CA TYR A 115 -9.38 6.22 -2.13
C TYR A 115 -8.07 5.56 -2.59
N GLY A 116 -7.58 5.91 -3.79
CA GLY A 116 -6.30 5.43 -4.34
C GLY A 116 -6.35 4.11 -5.10
N PHE A 117 -7.49 3.44 -5.13
CA PHE A 117 -7.65 2.17 -5.83
C PHE A 117 -8.19 2.48 -7.23
N GLY A 118 -7.63 2.11 -8.37
CA GLY A 118 -8.25 2.45 -9.68
C GLY A 118 -7.46 3.46 -10.52
N PRO A 119 -7.66 3.40 -11.85
CA PRO A 119 -6.71 3.93 -12.80
C PRO A 119 -6.73 5.46 -12.76
N PHE A 120 -5.66 6.05 -12.24
CA PHE A 120 -5.31 7.43 -12.55
C PHE A 120 -5.07 7.49 -14.07
N SER A 121 -6.10 7.89 -14.83
CA SER A 121 -6.06 8.33 -16.24
C SER A 121 -5.24 7.48 -17.22
N GLU A 122 -5.87 6.79 -18.18
CA GLU A 122 -5.20 6.19 -19.37
C GLU A 122 -3.97 5.28 -19.11
N VAL A 123 -3.62 4.96 -17.86
CA VAL A 123 -2.56 4.00 -17.54
C VAL A 123 -3.12 2.61 -17.76
N GLU A 124 -2.61 1.92 -18.77
CA GLU A 124 -2.87 0.49 -18.99
C GLU A 124 -2.51 -0.29 -17.71
N VAL A 125 -3.54 -0.68 -16.95
CA VAL A 125 -3.49 -1.70 -15.89
C VAL A 125 -3.08 -3.07 -16.47
N ALA A 126 -2.92 -3.18 -17.80
CA ALA A 126 -2.56 -4.39 -18.53
C ALA A 126 -1.26 -5.07 -18.06
N GLY A 127 -0.37 -4.35 -17.38
CA GLY A 127 0.93 -4.87 -16.91
C GLY A 127 0.98 -5.45 -15.50
N ILE A 128 -0.04 -5.23 -14.66
CA ILE A 128 -0.06 -5.69 -13.27
C ILE A 128 -0.57 -7.15 -13.20
N HIS A 129 0.16 -8.02 -12.52
CA HIS A 129 -0.25 -9.41 -12.29
C HIS A 129 -1.09 -9.51 -11.02
N GLU A 130 -0.50 -9.22 -9.86
CA GLU A 130 -1.21 -9.21 -8.57
C GLU A 130 -0.74 -8.05 -7.70
N VAL A 131 -1.61 -7.59 -6.79
CA VAL A 131 -1.23 -6.67 -5.73
C VAL A 131 -0.68 -7.50 -4.57
N LEU A 132 0.54 -7.20 -4.14
CA LEU A 132 1.18 -7.85 -2.99
C LEU A 132 0.88 -7.13 -1.68
N PHE A 133 0.82 -5.79 -1.72
CA PHE A 133 0.49 -4.97 -0.56
C PHE A 133 -0.39 -3.80 -1.00
N SER A 134 -1.60 -3.76 -0.47
CA SER A 134 -2.56 -2.67 -0.65
C SER A 134 -2.06 -1.37 -0.01
N ALA A 135 -2.69 -0.24 -0.37
CA ALA A 135 -2.39 1.06 0.21
C ALA A 135 -2.62 1.08 1.74
N THR A 136 -3.66 0.39 2.24
CA THR A 136 -3.99 0.33 3.67
C THR A 136 -2.98 -0.54 4.43
N GLU A 137 -2.53 -1.66 3.86
CA GLU A 137 -1.47 -2.47 4.47
C GLU A 137 -0.14 -1.72 4.56
N LEU A 138 0.21 -0.98 3.49
CA LEU A 138 1.37 -0.10 3.49
C LEU A 138 1.25 0.97 4.56
N GLU A 139 0.16 1.72 4.61
CA GLU A 139 -0.07 2.75 5.63
C GLU A 139 0.05 2.18 7.05
N ARG A 140 -0.61 1.05 7.31
CA ARG A 140 -0.54 0.37 8.61
C ARG A 140 0.90 0.00 8.97
N ARG A 141 1.64 -0.62 8.06
CA ARG A 141 3.03 -1.03 8.34
C ARG A 141 3.96 0.16 8.51
N VAL A 142 3.83 1.20 7.70
CA VAL A 142 4.63 2.42 7.83
C VAL A 142 4.36 3.12 9.17
N LYS A 143 3.11 3.13 9.64
CA LYS A 143 2.75 3.63 10.97
C LYS A 143 3.40 2.83 12.10
N GLU A 144 3.43 1.50 11.98
CA GLU A 144 4.13 0.63 12.95
C GLU A 144 5.63 0.93 12.98
N LEU A 145 6.28 1.04 11.81
CA LEU A 145 7.70 1.41 11.69
C LEU A 145 7.99 2.78 12.32
N GLY A 146 7.14 3.78 12.07
CA GLY A 146 7.27 5.10 12.66
C GLY A 146 7.20 5.07 14.20
N ALA A 147 6.30 4.25 14.75
CA ALA A 147 6.19 4.05 16.20
C ALA A 147 7.41 3.30 16.78
N GLU A 148 7.94 2.29 16.08
CA GLU A 148 9.17 1.59 16.46
C GLU A 148 10.37 2.55 16.52
N ILE A 149 10.58 3.34 15.47
CA ILE A 149 11.66 4.34 15.41
C ILE A 149 11.49 5.38 16.52
N SER A 150 10.27 5.89 16.74
CA SER A 150 9.99 6.89 17.77
C SER A 150 10.31 6.39 19.18
N ARG A 151 10.09 5.11 19.44
CA ARG A 151 10.44 4.48 20.72
C ARG A 151 11.95 4.35 20.88
N ASP A 152 12.63 3.86 19.85
CA ASP A 152 14.06 3.53 19.90
C ASP A 152 14.95 4.78 19.96
N TYR A 153 14.47 5.91 19.41
CA TYR A 153 15.16 7.21 19.40
C TYR A 153 14.55 8.23 20.36
N ARG A 154 13.85 7.80 21.40
CA ARG A 154 13.27 8.71 22.42
C ARG A 154 14.32 9.71 22.92
N ASP A 155 13.91 10.98 23.00
CA ASP A 155 14.75 12.12 23.43
C ASP A 155 15.97 12.36 22.53
N ARG A 156 15.93 11.89 21.28
CA ARG A 156 16.94 12.14 20.24
C ARG A 156 16.33 12.75 18.99
N GLU A 157 17.20 13.27 18.12
CA GLU A 157 16.82 13.94 16.86
C GLU A 157 17.49 13.26 15.64
N PRO A 158 16.97 12.09 15.19
CA PRO A 158 17.60 11.33 14.12
C PRO A 158 17.58 12.08 12.78
N LEU A 159 18.60 11.83 11.95
CA LEU A 159 18.65 12.21 10.54
C LEU A 159 18.13 11.03 9.70
N LEU A 160 17.02 11.24 9.00
CA LEU A 160 16.55 10.31 7.99
C LEU A 160 17.21 10.64 6.65
N ILE A 161 17.79 9.64 5.99
CA ILE A 161 18.39 9.78 4.66
C ILE A 161 17.61 8.92 3.68
N GLY A 162 16.81 9.53 2.81
CA GLY A 162 16.09 8.83 1.75
C GLY A 162 16.99 8.53 0.55
N VAL A 163 17.03 7.27 0.11
CA VAL A 163 17.77 6.88 -1.10
C VAL A 163 16.88 7.05 -2.33
N LEU A 164 17.26 7.99 -3.20
CA LEU A 164 16.48 8.34 -4.37
C LEU A 164 16.67 7.32 -5.51
N ARG A 165 15.63 7.07 -6.31
CA ARG A 165 14.33 7.77 -6.33
C ARG A 165 13.21 7.03 -5.63
N GLY A 166 13.29 5.71 -5.55
CA GLY A 166 12.13 4.89 -5.20
C GLY A 166 11.69 5.04 -3.73
N ALA A 167 12.60 5.37 -2.81
CA ALA A 167 12.24 5.60 -1.41
C ALA A 167 11.43 6.89 -1.18
N ALA A 168 11.22 7.76 -2.18
CA ALA A 168 10.58 9.07 -1.97
C ALA A 168 9.17 8.98 -1.36
N CYS A 169 8.34 8.04 -1.82
CA CYS A 169 7.00 7.82 -1.27
C CYS A 169 7.07 7.31 0.17
N PHE A 170 7.83 6.22 0.38
CA PHE A 170 8.01 5.60 1.69
C PHE A 170 8.59 6.58 2.74
N MET A 171 9.65 7.31 2.37
CA MET A 171 10.27 8.34 3.21
C MET A 171 9.25 9.40 3.64
N SER A 172 8.41 9.86 2.71
CA SER A 172 7.42 10.91 2.96
C SER A 172 6.33 10.47 3.93
N ASP A 173 5.92 9.21 3.89
CA ASP A 173 4.89 8.67 4.78
C ASP A 173 5.51 8.28 6.13
N LEU A 174 6.69 7.67 6.14
CA LEU A 174 7.41 7.28 7.36
C LEU A 174 7.67 8.49 8.27
N MET A 175 8.17 9.60 7.70
CA MET A 175 8.48 10.79 8.50
C MET A 175 7.24 11.40 9.18
N ARG A 176 6.04 11.24 8.62
CA ARG A 176 4.78 11.74 9.22
C ARG A 176 4.32 10.90 10.41
N HIS A 177 4.77 9.66 10.50
CA HIS A 177 4.43 8.74 11.59
C HIS A 177 5.48 8.68 12.71
N ILE A 178 6.61 9.38 12.56
CA ILE A 178 7.61 9.52 13.63
C ILE A 178 7.21 10.70 14.52
N SER A 179 7.08 10.46 15.82
CA SER A 179 6.60 11.44 16.80
C SER A 179 7.73 12.20 17.52
N LEU A 180 8.88 12.35 16.86
CA LEU A 180 10.08 13.00 17.38
C LEU A 180 10.50 14.15 16.46
N PRO A 181 11.20 15.18 16.97
CA PRO A 181 11.95 16.08 16.11
C PRO A 181 12.95 15.27 15.27
N LEU A 182 13.01 15.56 13.97
CA LEU A 182 13.91 14.87 13.04
C LEU A 182 14.36 15.81 11.93
N THR A 183 15.44 15.45 11.26
CA THR A 183 15.88 16.09 10.01
C THR A 183 15.79 15.08 8.88
N THR A 184 15.61 15.55 7.66
CA THR A 184 15.58 14.69 6.46
C THR A 184 16.59 15.19 5.43
N ASP A 185 17.28 14.28 4.78
CA ASP A 185 18.12 14.55 3.61
C ASP A 185 17.97 13.42 2.57
N TYR A 186 18.46 13.64 1.36
CA TYR A 186 18.28 12.72 0.23
C TYR A 186 19.58 12.52 -0.53
N ILE A 187 19.92 11.26 -0.76
CA ILE A 187 21.08 10.85 -1.57
C ILE A 187 20.60 10.15 -2.84
N ALA A 188 21.20 10.49 -3.98
CA ALA A 188 20.95 9.77 -5.23
C ALA A 188 22.21 9.05 -5.67
N ILE A 189 22.07 7.80 -6.04
CA ILE A 189 23.17 6.93 -6.42
C ILE A 189 22.89 6.24 -7.75
N SER A 190 23.94 6.00 -8.53
CA SER A 190 23.88 5.18 -9.74
C SER A 190 24.79 3.97 -9.58
N SER A 191 24.24 2.78 -9.85
CA SER A 191 25.01 1.54 -9.95
C SER A 191 25.64 1.43 -11.33
N TYR A 192 26.94 1.11 -11.39
CA TYR A 192 27.58 0.73 -12.65
C TYR A 192 27.17 -0.70 -13.00
N ASP A 193 26.22 -0.84 -13.92
CA ASP A 193 25.88 -2.11 -14.57
C ASP A 193 27.04 -2.52 -15.48
N GLY A 194 28.02 -3.25 -14.96
CA GLY A 194 29.17 -3.62 -15.78
C GLY A 194 30.03 -4.75 -15.25
N GLU A 195 30.62 -4.61 -14.07
CA GLU A 195 31.66 -5.55 -13.64
C GLU A 195 31.60 -5.79 -12.14
N GLN A 196 32.06 -6.97 -11.73
CA GLN A 196 32.28 -7.38 -10.34
C GLN A 196 33.07 -6.29 -9.61
N GLY A 197 32.39 -5.40 -8.88
CA GLY A 197 33.08 -4.26 -8.28
C GLY A 197 32.25 -3.34 -7.38
N GLY A 198 30.92 -3.38 -7.42
CA GLY A 198 30.06 -2.74 -6.39
C GLY A 198 30.26 -1.23 -6.19
N ALA A 199 31.00 -0.54 -7.07
CA ALA A 199 31.26 0.88 -6.94
C ALA A 199 29.98 1.66 -7.26
N VAL A 200 29.49 2.37 -6.24
CA VAL A 200 28.33 3.24 -6.34
C VAL A 200 28.83 4.67 -6.57
N GLN A 201 28.31 5.33 -7.61
CA GLN A 201 28.57 6.75 -7.82
C GLN A 201 27.44 7.57 -7.19
N ILE A 202 27.81 8.49 -6.28
CA ILE A 202 26.88 9.48 -5.74
C ILE A 202 26.64 10.54 -6.82
N THR A 203 25.40 10.67 -7.27
CA THR A 203 24.96 11.65 -8.26
C THR A 203 24.33 12.88 -7.62
N GLN A 204 23.83 12.73 -6.40
CA GLN A 204 23.42 13.83 -5.51
C GLN A 204 23.85 13.46 -4.10
N ASP A 205 24.71 14.29 -3.50
CA ASP A 205 25.20 14.08 -2.13
C ASP A 205 24.36 14.84 -1.10
N LEU A 206 24.58 14.51 0.16
CA LEU A 206 23.93 15.08 1.34
C LEU A 206 24.39 16.51 1.59
N VAL A 207 23.46 17.33 2.08
CA VAL A 207 23.71 18.69 2.56
C VAL A 207 23.96 18.69 4.07
N GLU A 208 23.24 17.84 4.81
CA GLU A 208 23.32 17.76 6.26
C GLU A 208 24.63 17.06 6.70
N PRO A 209 25.31 17.57 7.74
CA PRO A 209 26.48 16.91 8.30
C PRO A 209 26.09 15.64 9.05
N LEU A 210 26.89 14.58 8.90
CA LEU A 210 26.64 13.27 9.50
C LEU A 210 27.38 13.06 10.82
N ALA A 211 28.49 13.76 11.02
CA ALA A 211 29.38 13.53 12.14
C ALA A 211 28.64 13.64 13.49
N GLY A 212 28.71 12.58 14.30
CA GLY A 212 28.07 12.52 15.62
C GLY A 212 26.54 12.44 15.60
N ARG A 213 25.89 12.31 14.43
CA ARG A 213 24.43 12.16 14.34
C ARG A 213 23.97 10.71 14.40
N ASP A 214 22.79 10.49 14.96
CA ASP A 214 22.04 9.27 14.79
C ASP A 214 21.39 9.27 13.39
N VAL A 215 21.78 8.35 12.52
CA VAL A 215 21.36 8.31 11.11
C VAL A 215 20.54 7.06 10.82
N ILE A 216 19.43 7.23 10.11
CA ILE A 216 18.59 6.14 9.60
C ILE A 216 18.50 6.28 8.08
N VAL A 217 19.11 5.34 7.35
CA VAL A 217 18.99 5.25 5.89
C VAL A 217 17.64 4.62 5.56
N VAL A 218 16.86 5.28 4.71
CA VAL A 218 15.52 4.86 4.28
C VAL A 218 15.59 4.41 2.81
N GLU A 219 15.37 3.12 2.59
CA GLU A 219 15.48 2.46 1.27
C GLU A 219 14.13 1.83 0.89
N ASP A 220 13.76 1.89 -0.40
CA ASP A 220 12.54 1.25 -0.89
C ASP A 220 12.64 -0.28 -0.93
N ILE A 221 13.75 -0.81 -1.44
CA ILE A 221 13.96 -2.24 -1.56
C ILE A 221 15.42 -2.62 -1.43
N VAL A 222 15.71 -3.60 -0.56
CA VAL A 222 17.02 -4.22 -0.51
C VAL A 222 17.01 -5.58 -1.18
N ASP A 223 17.62 -5.62 -2.35
CA ASP A 223 17.68 -6.79 -3.21
C ASP A 223 18.96 -7.60 -2.96
N THR A 224 20.00 -7.42 -3.78
CA THR A 224 21.29 -8.09 -3.52
C THR A 224 22.01 -7.54 -2.30
N GLY A 225 21.67 -6.33 -1.86
CA GLY A 225 22.33 -5.61 -0.77
C GLY A 225 23.68 -4.98 -1.12
N MET A 226 24.19 -5.13 -2.35
CA MET A 226 25.49 -4.58 -2.77
C MET A 226 25.50 -3.05 -2.74
N THR A 227 24.51 -2.44 -3.38
CA THR A 227 24.36 -0.97 -3.46
C THR A 227 24.25 -0.35 -2.08
N LEU A 228 23.38 -0.91 -1.23
CA LEU A 228 23.23 -0.46 0.15
C LEU A 228 24.53 -0.65 0.95
N ASN A 229 25.25 -1.77 0.79
CA ASN A 229 26.51 -1.96 1.51
C ASN A 229 27.55 -0.89 1.18
N ALA A 230 27.75 -0.60 -0.11
CA ALA A 230 28.68 0.45 -0.55
C ALA A 230 28.26 1.85 -0.06
N LEU A 231 26.96 2.14 -0.08
CA LEU A 231 26.42 3.37 0.50
C LEU A 231 26.74 3.45 2.00
N LEU A 232 26.44 2.40 2.77
CA LEU A 232 26.70 2.37 4.21
C LEU A 232 28.18 2.52 4.55
N GLU A 233 29.09 1.90 3.78
CA GLU A 233 30.54 2.12 3.94
C GLU A 233 30.92 3.59 3.74
N THR A 234 30.36 4.22 2.70
CA THR A 234 30.58 5.65 2.43
C THR A 234 30.06 6.52 3.57
N LEU A 235 28.84 6.27 4.07
CA LEU A 235 28.25 7.05 5.16
C LEU A 235 28.96 6.83 6.50
N ARG A 236 29.42 5.61 6.80
CA ARG A 236 30.22 5.31 8.00
C ARG A 236 31.51 6.12 8.05
N SER A 237 32.16 6.34 6.91
CA SER A 237 33.40 7.14 6.84
C SER A 237 33.18 8.62 7.25
N ARG A 238 31.93 9.09 7.27
CA ARG A 238 31.53 10.43 7.73
C ARG A 238 31.28 10.51 9.25
N ASN A 239 31.58 9.44 9.98
CA ASN A 239 31.56 9.33 11.45
C ASN A 239 30.21 9.66 12.14
N PRO A 240 29.08 9.07 11.71
CA PRO A 240 27.83 9.19 12.46
C PRO A 240 27.94 8.52 13.84
N ALA A 241 27.14 8.97 14.81
CA ALA A 241 27.05 8.35 16.14
C ALA A 241 26.37 6.97 16.07
N SER A 242 25.37 6.82 15.21
CA SER A 242 24.81 5.52 14.82
C SER A 242 24.36 5.55 13.37
N LEU A 243 24.36 4.39 12.72
CA LEU A 243 23.90 4.23 11.34
C LEU A 243 23.04 2.96 11.25
N LYS A 244 21.73 3.17 11.08
CA LYS A 244 20.73 2.11 10.93
C LYS A 244 20.08 2.13 9.55
N VAL A 245 19.43 1.04 9.17
CA VAL A 245 18.69 0.90 7.91
C VAL A 245 17.21 0.63 8.21
N CYS A 246 16.35 1.45 7.63
CA CYS A 246 14.93 1.20 7.49
C CYS A 246 14.63 0.90 6.01
N SER A 247 14.16 -0.31 5.70
CA SER A 247 13.76 -0.65 4.34
C SER A 247 12.31 -1.06 4.26
N LEU A 248 11.61 -0.59 3.23
CA LEU A 248 10.23 -1.02 2.99
C LEU A 248 10.18 -2.50 2.59
N LEU A 249 11.00 -2.94 1.63
CA LEU A 249 11.01 -4.32 1.14
C LEU A 249 12.39 -4.98 1.32
N ASP A 250 12.41 -6.20 1.86
CA ASP A 250 13.63 -7.04 1.94
C ASP A 250 13.49 -8.33 1.12
N LYS A 251 14.50 -8.63 0.30
CA LYS A 251 14.66 -9.90 -0.43
C LYS A 251 15.84 -10.70 0.11
N PRO A 252 15.71 -11.36 1.27
CA PRO A 252 16.81 -12.08 1.89
C PRO A 252 17.36 -13.20 1.00
N ALA A 253 16.53 -13.81 0.14
CA ALA A 253 16.93 -14.87 -0.79
C ALA A 253 18.01 -14.43 -1.81
N ARG A 254 18.14 -13.12 -2.08
CA ARG A 254 19.13 -12.57 -3.02
C ARG A 254 20.33 -11.92 -2.36
N ARG A 255 20.38 -11.94 -1.03
CA ARG A 255 21.39 -11.27 -0.23
C ARG A 255 22.79 -11.81 -0.51
N LEU A 256 23.70 -10.94 -0.92
CA LEU A 256 25.11 -11.28 -1.11
C LEU A 256 25.97 -10.83 0.08
N PRO A 257 26.01 -9.53 0.47
CA PRO A 257 26.64 -9.11 1.72
C PRO A 257 25.66 -9.20 2.90
N LYS A 258 26.18 -9.45 4.11
CA LYS A 258 25.39 -9.31 5.34
C LYS A 258 25.23 -7.83 5.68
N VAL A 259 24.14 -7.24 5.20
CA VAL A 259 23.73 -5.88 5.59
C VAL A 259 22.59 -5.98 6.59
N PRO A 260 22.75 -5.44 7.82
CA PRO A 260 21.66 -5.44 8.78
C PRO A 260 20.53 -4.51 8.28
N ILE A 261 19.30 -4.98 8.41
CA ILE A 261 18.09 -4.17 8.24
C ILE A 261 17.48 -4.06 9.63
N ASP A 262 17.59 -2.88 10.22
CA ASP A 262 17.14 -2.63 11.60
C ASP A 262 15.62 -2.50 11.68
N TYR A 263 15.00 -1.94 10.64
CA TYR A 263 13.55 -1.79 10.52
C TYR A 263 13.12 -2.27 9.13
N CYS A 264 12.36 -3.35 9.05
CA CYS A 264 11.91 -3.94 7.80
C CYS A 264 10.39 -3.79 7.67
N GLY A 265 9.90 -3.20 6.59
CA GLY A 265 8.47 -3.16 6.28
C GLY A 265 7.94 -4.56 6.02
N PHE A 266 8.38 -5.16 4.92
CA PHE A 266 7.93 -6.47 4.45
C PHE A 266 9.10 -7.29 3.92
N VAL A 267 9.09 -8.59 4.24
CA VAL A 267 9.95 -9.57 3.59
C VAL A 267 9.21 -10.13 2.38
N VAL A 268 9.80 -10.05 1.18
CA VAL A 268 9.16 -10.45 -0.07
C VAL A 268 9.94 -11.54 -0.81
N PRO A 269 9.25 -12.39 -1.61
CA PRO A 269 9.91 -13.36 -2.47
C PRO A 269 10.74 -12.67 -3.58
N ASP A 270 11.48 -13.47 -4.34
CA ASP A 270 12.25 -12.98 -5.49
C ASP A 270 11.35 -12.71 -6.71
N GLU A 271 10.51 -11.69 -6.58
CA GLU A 271 9.58 -11.25 -7.62
C GLU A 271 9.83 -9.80 -7.98
N PHE A 272 9.63 -9.45 -9.26
CA PHE A 272 9.79 -8.06 -9.68
C PHE A 272 8.54 -7.26 -9.29
N VAL A 273 8.74 -6.21 -8.50
CA VAL A 273 7.68 -5.41 -7.89
C VAL A 273 7.73 -3.95 -8.36
N VAL A 274 6.56 -3.32 -8.42
CA VAL A 274 6.37 -1.90 -8.79
C VAL A 274 5.34 -1.25 -7.88
N GLY A 275 5.28 0.09 -7.92
CA GLY A 275 4.32 0.85 -7.12
C GLY A 275 4.91 1.36 -5.81
N TYR A 276 4.21 2.30 -5.19
CA TYR A 276 4.62 2.99 -3.97
C TYR A 276 6.06 3.55 -4.04
N GLY A 277 6.37 4.21 -5.16
CA GLY A 277 7.70 4.74 -5.48
C GLY A 277 8.60 3.81 -6.30
N LEU A 278 8.39 2.48 -6.25
CA LEU A 278 9.11 1.49 -7.06
C LEU A 278 8.70 1.59 -8.53
N ASP A 279 9.62 1.32 -9.46
CA ASP A 279 9.37 1.50 -10.89
C ASP A 279 9.76 0.33 -11.78
N PHE A 280 9.16 0.34 -12.97
CA PHE A 280 9.68 -0.33 -14.14
C PHE A 280 9.83 0.66 -15.29
N ARG A 281 11.08 0.96 -15.69
CA ARG A 281 11.38 1.91 -16.77
C ARG A 281 10.74 3.29 -16.53
N GLN A 282 10.84 3.79 -15.30
CA GLN A 282 10.24 5.04 -14.82
C GLN A 282 8.71 5.08 -14.80
N LYS A 283 8.02 3.94 -15.01
CA LYS A 283 6.57 3.82 -14.88
C LYS A 283 6.18 3.20 -13.55
N PHE A 284 4.89 3.31 -13.21
CA PHE A 284 4.23 2.67 -12.05
C PHE A 284 4.56 3.22 -10.66
N ARG A 285 5.51 4.16 -10.51
CA ARG A 285 5.84 4.77 -9.21
C ARG A 285 4.63 5.35 -8.46
N ASN A 286 3.65 5.86 -9.20
CA ASN A 286 2.47 6.54 -8.69
C ASN A 286 1.34 5.60 -8.24
N LEU A 287 1.49 4.28 -8.42
CA LEU A 287 0.54 3.35 -7.85
C LEU A 287 0.63 3.41 -6.32
N PRO A 288 -0.49 3.49 -5.57
CA PRO A 288 -0.45 3.61 -4.12
C PRO A 288 -0.32 2.26 -3.40
N PHE A 289 -0.16 1.18 -4.15
CA PHE A 289 0.03 -0.19 -3.67
C PHE A 289 1.29 -0.77 -4.33
N ILE A 290 1.79 -1.88 -3.78
CA ILE A 290 2.90 -2.64 -4.36
C ILE A 290 2.34 -3.87 -5.07
N ALA A 291 2.81 -4.10 -6.29
CA ALA A 291 2.29 -5.15 -7.15
C ALA A 291 3.39 -5.84 -7.97
N THR A 292 3.13 -7.07 -8.41
CA THR A 292 3.96 -7.78 -9.39
C THR A 292 3.55 -7.45 -10.82
N LEU A 293 4.48 -7.63 -11.77
CA LEU A 293 4.20 -7.45 -13.19
C LEU A 293 3.92 -8.78 -13.89
N LYS A 294 3.03 -8.77 -14.88
CA LYS A 294 2.77 -9.94 -15.74
C LYS A 294 4.04 -10.37 -16.47
N SER A 295 4.20 -11.68 -16.62
CA SER A 295 5.38 -12.33 -17.20
C SER A 295 5.80 -11.78 -18.57
N ASP A 296 4.84 -11.35 -19.39
CA ASP A 296 5.11 -10.84 -20.74
C ASP A 296 5.74 -9.44 -20.74
N TRP A 297 5.47 -8.62 -19.72
CA TRP A 297 6.19 -7.36 -19.48
C TRP A 297 7.64 -7.60 -19.07
N LEU A 298 7.89 -8.67 -18.31
CA LEU A 298 9.24 -9.08 -17.93
C LEU A 298 10.03 -9.67 -19.10
N LYS A 299 9.39 -10.36 -20.06
CA LYS A 299 10.07 -10.88 -21.26
C LYS A 299 10.56 -9.77 -22.20
N ALA A 300 9.86 -8.64 -22.28
CA ALA A 300 10.31 -7.45 -23.01
C ALA A 300 11.62 -6.82 -22.45
N ARG A 301 12.13 -7.32 -21.30
CA ARG A 301 13.45 -7.00 -20.73
C ARG A 301 14.61 -7.63 -21.51
N LYS A 302 14.39 -8.76 -22.21
CA LYS A 302 15.48 -9.49 -22.92
C LYS A 302 15.71 -9.04 -24.37
N THR A 303 14.78 -8.30 -24.98
CA THR A 303 14.77 -8.11 -26.45
C THR A 303 15.28 -6.75 -26.93
N ILE A 304 15.54 -5.78 -26.05
CA ILE A 304 15.99 -4.44 -26.46
C ILE A 304 17.49 -4.31 -26.16
N LYS A 305 18.33 -4.55 -27.17
CA LYS A 305 19.70 -4.00 -27.18
C LYS A 305 19.59 -2.47 -27.08
N ARG A 306 20.35 -1.85 -26.16
CA ARG A 306 20.47 -0.39 -26.11
C ARG A 306 20.91 0.11 -27.50
N PRO A 307 20.29 1.17 -28.06
CA PRO A 307 20.84 1.86 -29.22
C PRO A 307 22.22 2.42 -28.83
N GLU A 308 23.14 2.38 -29.78
CA GLU A 308 24.52 2.92 -29.70
C GLU A 308 24.56 4.40 -29.32
#